data_AF-A0A7K4IG61-F1
#
_entry.id   AF-A0A7K4IG61-F1
#
_cell.length_a   1.000
_cell.length_b   1.000
_cell.length_c   1.000
_cell.angle_alpha   90.00
_cell.angle_beta   90.00
_cell.angle_gamma   90.00
#
_symmetry.space_group_name_H-M   'P 1'
#
loop_
_entity.id
_entity.type
_entity.pdbx_description
1 polymer ?
#
loop_
_entity_poly.entity_id
_entity_poly.type
_entity_poly.pdbx_seq_one_letter_code
_entity_poly.pdbx_strand_id
1 'polypeptide(L)'
;MSESTWRLSREDGTAEEFMDVRRKVGNRVIRAYLLQPLLDTGSALFVKASLRGPKGEFQDFAKFFVLGAQYGGRELRFLVESGVYENLRIVAADRESAAGLEPDAIVRVFTEVLTKPDECKAQIWLSTDTKVHS
;
A
#
# COMPACT_ATOMS: atom_id res chain seq x y z
N MET A 1 -14.52 19.79 -2.57
CA MET A 1 -13.05 19.67 -2.71
C MET A 1 -12.78 18.36 -3.44
N SER A 2 -12.01 18.36 -4.53
CA SER A 2 -11.63 17.10 -5.19
C SER A 2 -10.77 16.31 -4.20
N GLU A 3 -11.23 15.14 -3.79
CA GLU A 3 -10.42 14.22 -3.01
C GLU A 3 -9.17 13.88 -3.83
N SER A 4 -8.01 13.98 -3.20
CA SER A 4 -6.72 13.71 -3.84
C SER A 4 -6.60 12.21 -4.06
N THR A 5 -6.62 11.76 -5.32
CA THR A 5 -6.68 10.33 -5.67
C THR A 5 -5.41 9.89 -6.38
N TRP A 6 -4.85 8.77 -5.93
CA TRP A 6 -3.79 8.04 -6.60
C TRP A 6 -4.39 7.00 -7.53
N ARG A 7 -3.76 6.76 -8.68
CA ARG A 7 -4.22 5.77 -9.65
C ARG A 7 -3.11 4.82 -10.05
N LEU A 8 -3.34 3.52 -9.88
CA LEU A 8 -2.47 2.45 -10.36
C LEU A 8 -3.13 1.81 -11.58
N SER A 9 -2.55 2.01 -12.77
CA SER A 9 -3.07 1.43 -14.02
C SER A 9 -2.21 0.26 -14.47
N ARG A 10 -2.84 -0.91 -14.64
CA ARG A 10 -2.20 -2.15 -15.09
C ARG A 10 -2.24 -2.28 -16.61
N GLU A 11 -1.41 -3.15 -17.18
CA GLU A 11 -1.34 -3.36 -18.64
C GLU A 11 -2.59 -3.99 -19.25
N ASP A 12 -3.35 -4.74 -18.45
CA ASP A 12 -4.63 -5.35 -18.86
C ASP A 12 -5.78 -4.31 -19.00
N GLY A 13 -5.48 -3.02 -18.80
CA GLY A 13 -6.43 -1.93 -18.88
C GLY A 13 -7.21 -1.67 -17.60
N THR A 14 -7.01 -2.48 -16.56
CA THR A 14 -7.62 -2.25 -15.25
C THR A 14 -6.91 -1.10 -14.50
N ALA A 15 -7.67 -0.38 -13.68
CA ALA A 15 -7.15 0.70 -12.86
C ALA A 15 -7.70 0.60 -11.45
N GLU A 16 -6.84 0.81 -10.47
CA GLU A 16 -7.20 0.93 -9.07
C GLU A 16 -7.00 2.35 -8.58
N GLU A 17 -7.95 2.83 -7.79
CA GLU A 17 -7.95 4.17 -7.23
C GLU A 17 -7.81 4.12 -5.71
N PHE A 18 -6.91 4.95 -5.18
CA PHE A 18 -6.66 5.06 -3.76
C PHE A 18 -6.84 6.51 -3.33
N MET A 19 -7.51 6.74 -2.21
CA MET A 19 -7.62 8.07 -1.61
C MET A 19 -6.35 8.39 -0.84
N ASP A 20 -5.78 9.58 -1.08
CA ASP A 20 -4.63 10.07 -0.32
C ASP A 20 -5.00 10.25 1.15
N VAL A 21 -4.32 9.52 2.03
CA VAL A 21 -4.52 9.57 3.48
C VAL A 21 -3.34 10.20 4.22
N ARG A 22 -2.31 10.70 3.53
CA ARG A 22 -1.08 11.22 4.18
C ARG A 22 -1.37 12.32 5.20
N ARG A 23 -2.30 13.23 4.88
CA ARG A 23 -2.73 14.30 5.80
C ARG A 23 -3.54 13.77 6.99
N LYS A 24 -4.22 12.64 6.81
CA LYS A 24 -5.08 12.01 7.81
C LYS A 24 -4.26 11.21 8.82
N VAL A 25 -3.33 10.38 8.35
CA VAL A 25 -2.50 9.52 9.21
C VAL A 25 -1.21 10.19 9.69
N GLY A 26 -0.79 11.27 9.03
CA GLY A 26 0.47 11.96 9.33
C GLY A 26 1.72 11.19 8.88
N ASN A 27 2.89 11.67 9.28
CA ASN A 27 4.17 11.01 8.98
C ASN A 27 4.50 9.93 10.01
N ARG A 28 3.59 8.98 10.21
CA ARG A 28 3.85 7.83 11.10
C ARG A 28 4.92 6.95 10.46
N VAL A 29 5.96 6.67 11.24
CA VAL A 29 7.11 5.88 10.83
C VAL A 29 6.85 4.43 11.18
N ILE A 30 6.75 3.56 10.17
CA ILE A 30 6.54 2.12 10.35
C ILE A 30 7.78 1.41 9.83
N ARG A 31 8.38 0.52 10.63
CA ARG A 31 9.69 -0.06 10.30
C ARG A 31 9.58 -1.02 9.11
N ALA A 32 10.52 -0.92 8.17
CA ALA A 32 10.48 -1.75 6.96
C ALA A 32 10.71 -3.24 7.23
N TYR A 33 11.38 -3.63 8.33
CA TYR A 33 11.57 -5.04 8.68
C TYR A 33 10.24 -5.79 8.88
N LEU A 34 9.14 -5.09 9.15
CA LEU A 34 7.80 -5.69 9.26
C LEU A 34 7.30 -6.25 7.92
N LEU A 35 7.95 -5.95 6.79
CA LEU A 35 7.67 -6.60 5.52
C LEU A 35 8.31 -7.97 5.39
N GLN A 36 9.34 -8.29 6.18
CA GLN A 36 10.11 -9.51 6.01
C GLN A 36 9.23 -10.77 6.03
N PRO A 37 8.26 -10.93 6.96
CA PRO A 37 7.38 -12.09 6.96
C PRO A 37 6.59 -12.24 5.65
N LEU A 38 6.12 -11.14 5.05
CA LEU A 38 5.38 -11.17 3.77
C LEU A 38 6.25 -11.56 2.57
N LEU A 39 7.52 -11.16 2.61
CA LEU A 39 8.49 -11.51 1.57
C LEU A 39 8.91 -12.98 1.69
N ASP A 40 9.10 -13.48 2.91
CA ASP A 40 9.53 -14.85 3.19
C ASP A 40 8.44 -15.88 2.86
N THR A 41 7.15 -15.53 3.03
CA THR A 41 6.02 -16.43 2.75
C THR A 41 5.71 -16.57 1.25
N GLY A 42 6.38 -15.81 0.37
CA GLY A 42 6.09 -15.81 -1.06
C GLY A 42 4.76 -15.14 -1.43
N SER A 43 4.19 -14.33 -0.53
CA SER A 43 2.95 -13.57 -0.76
C SER A 43 3.11 -12.35 -1.68
N ALA A 44 4.24 -12.28 -2.40
CA ALA A 44 4.58 -11.20 -3.29
C ALA A 44 4.08 -11.48 -4.72
N LEU A 45 3.30 -10.54 -5.25
CA LEU A 45 2.84 -10.53 -6.64
C LEU A 45 3.58 -9.41 -7.38
N PHE A 46 4.26 -9.75 -8.47
CA PHE A 46 4.88 -8.76 -9.33
C PHE A 46 3.89 -8.30 -10.39
N VAL A 47 3.66 -7.00 -10.46
CA VAL A 47 2.70 -6.38 -11.37
C VAL A 47 3.39 -5.33 -12.22
N LYS A 48 3.09 -5.35 -13.54
CA LYS A 48 3.51 -4.29 -14.44
C LYS A 48 2.41 -3.23 -14.47
N ALA A 49 2.71 -2.08 -13.88
CA ALA A 49 1.73 -1.03 -13.66
C ALA A 49 2.39 0.36 -13.69
N SER A 50 1.58 1.37 -14.00
CA SER A 50 1.97 2.78 -13.91
C SER A 50 1.22 3.45 -12.76
N LEU A 51 1.96 4.18 -11.93
CA LEU A 51 1.39 4.93 -10.82
C LEU A 51 1.28 6.41 -11.17
N ARG A 52 0.12 7.00 -10.90
CA ARG A 52 -0.10 8.45 -10.96
C ARG A 52 -0.47 8.98 -9.58
N GLY A 53 0.16 10.10 -9.22
CA GLY A 53 -0.13 10.84 -8.00
C GLY A 53 -1.40 11.69 -8.09
N PRO A 54 -1.75 12.40 -7.00
CA PRO A 54 -2.99 13.16 -6.89
C PRO A 54 -3.15 14.33 -7.86
N LYS A 55 -2.06 14.80 -8.46
CA LYS A 55 -2.11 15.85 -9.49
C LYS A 55 -2.02 15.26 -10.90
N GLY A 56 -2.12 13.94 -11.03
CA GLY A 56 -2.02 13.21 -12.29
C GLY A 56 -0.60 12.99 -12.80
N GLU A 57 0.41 13.38 -12.02
CA GLU A 57 1.83 13.22 -12.34
C GLU A 57 2.26 11.76 -12.25
N PHE A 58 3.14 11.32 -13.14
CA PHE A 58 3.72 9.98 -13.05
C PHE A 58 4.63 9.85 -11.84
N GLN A 59 4.54 8.70 -11.18
CA GLN A 59 5.34 8.35 -10.01
C GLN A 59 6.09 7.05 -10.30
N ASP A 60 7.30 6.95 -9.76
CA ASP A 60 8.13 5.77 -9.89
C ASP A 60 7.59 4.65 -9.00
N PHE A 61 6.80 3.75 -9.57
CA PHE A 61 6.13 2.69 -8.82
C PHE A 61 7.11 1.72 -8.13
N ALA A 62 8.37 1.64 -8.56
CA ALA A 62 9.38 0.82 -7.86
C ALA A 62 9.70 1.31 -6.44
N LYS A 63 9.33 2.56 -6.10
CA LYS A 63 9.41 3.13 -4.74
C LYS A 63 8.15 2.91 -3.91
N PHE A 64 7.16 2.21 -4.47
CA PHE A 64 5.88 1.96 -3.82
C PHE A 64 5.54 0.47 -3.91
N PHE A 65 4.54 0.08 -3.12
CA PHE A 65 3.89 -1.20 -3.23
C PHE A 65 2.43 -1.07 -2.78
N VAL A 66 1.61 -2.05 -3.15
CA VAL A 66 0.27 -2.20 -2.60
C VAL A 66 0.29 -3.30 -1.55
N LEU A 67 -0.19 -3.00 -0.35
CA LEU A 67 -0.47 -4.01 0.67
C LEU A 67 -1.96 -4.32 0.65
N GLY A 68 -2.33 -5.52 0.22
CA GLY A 68 -3.68 -6.04 0.27
C GLY A 68 -3.87 -7.01 1.43
N ALA A 69 -5.03 -7.00 2.08
CA ALA A 69 -5.35 -7.94 3.15
C ALA A 69 -6.86 -8.13 3.33
N GLN A 70 -7.23 -9.25 3.95
CA GLN A 70 -8.56 -9.50 4.49
C GLN A 70 -8.56 -9.16 5.99
N TYR A 71 -9.37 -8.18 6.38
CA TYR A 71 -9.46 -7.73 7.77
C TYR A 71 -10.91 -7.44 8.14
N GLY A 72 -11.42 -8.04 9.21
CA GLY A 72 -12.81 -7.86 9.64
C GLY A 72 -13.85 -8.25 8.60
N GLY A 73 -13.55 -9.25 7.76
CA GLY A 73 -14.44 -9.71 6.67
C GLY A 73 -14.49 -8.79 5.45
N ARG A 74 -13.58 -7.82 5.35
CA ARG A 74 -13.45 -6.91 4.21
C ARG A 74 -12.06 -7.02 3.61
N GLU A 75 -11.98 -6.84 2.30
CA GLU A 75 -10.71 -6.60 1.65
C GLU A 75 -10.31 -5.14 1.85
N LEU A 76 -9.05 -4.92 2.25
CA LEU A 76 -8.45 -3.61 2.42
C LEU A 76 -7.21 -3.52 1.52
N ARG A 77 -6.94 -2.34 0.96
CA ARG A 77 -5.69 -2.10 0.23
C ARG A 77 -5.07 -0.76 0.59
N PHE A 78 -3.75 -0.79 0.79
CA PHE A 78 -2.95 0.40 1.07
C PHE A 78 -1.90 0.60 -0.01
N LEU A 79 -1.78 1.82 -0.52
CA LEU A 79 -0.61 2.24 -1.27
C LEU A 79 0.45 2.74 -0.27
N VAL A 80 1.63 2.16 -0.35
CA VAL A 80 2.72 2.38 0.59
C VAL A 80 3.96 2.82 -0.16
N GLU A 81 4.63 3.85 0.34
CA GLU A 81 5.95 4.26 -0.15
C GLU A 81 7.03 3.55 0.68
N SER A 82 7.95 2.86 0.01
CA SER A 82 9.10 2.18 0.60
C SER A 82 10.38 3.01 0.42
N GLY A 83 11.37 2.82 1.31
CA GLY A 83 12.67 3.48 1.18
C GLY A 83 12.76 4.88 1.82
N VAL A 84 11.76 5.29 2.61
CA VAL A 84 11.83 6.52 3.40
C VAL A 84 12.60 6.24 4.71
N TYR A 85 13.92 6.41 4.70
CA TYR A 85 14.79 6.17 5.87
C TYR A 85 14.66 4.76 6.48
N GLU A 86 14.59 3.72 5.66
CA GLU A 86 14.32 2.33 6.10
C GLU A 86 12.93 2.13 6.74
N ASN A 87 12.01 3.05 6.47
CA ASN A 87 10.64 3.00 6.95
C ASN A 87 9.65 2.98 5.79
N LEU A 88 8.44 2.54 6.14
CA LEU A 88 7.26 2.52 5.32
C LEU A 88 6.42 3.73 5.64
N ARG A 89 5.81 4.31 4.61
CA ARG A 89 4.86 5.40 4.76
C ARG A 89 3.54 5.03 4.09
N ILE A 90 2.46 5.09 4.85
CA ILE A 90 1.10 4.94 4.31
C ILE A 90 0.79 6.19 3.48
N VAL A 91 0.55 6.01 2.19
CA VAL A 91 0.31 7.11 1.25
C VAL A 91 -1.18 7.24 0.95
N ALA A 92 -1.80 6.15 0.55
CA ALA A 92 -3.19 6.13 0.15
C ALA A 92 -3.84 4.81 0.59
N ALA A 93 -5.16 4.81 0.63
CA ALA A 93 -5.97 3.67 1.03
C ALA A 93 -7.14 3.54 0.06
N ASP A 94 -7.62 2.32 -0.17
CA ASP A 94 -8.80 2.11 -0.99
C ASP A 94 -10.02 2.82 -0.37
N ARG A 95 -10.84 3.41 -1.24
CA ARG A 95 -11.92 4.31 -0.85
C ARG A 95 -13.03 3.61 -0.06
N GLU A 96 -13.36 2.39 -0.46
CA GLU A 96 -14.54 1.68 0.03
C GLU A 96 -14.35 1.10 1.43
N SER A 97 -13.10 0.90 1.86
CA SER A 97 -12.83 0.23 3.12
C SER A 97 -11.82 0.99 4.00
N ALA A 98 -10.56 1.08 3.61
CA ALA A 98 -9.51 1.55 4.50
C ALA A 98 -9.48 3.08 4.65
N ALA A 99 -9.78 3.85 3.60
CA ALA A 99 -9.76 5.32 3.67
C ALA A 99 -10.82 5.91 4.61
N GLY A 100 -11.94 5.19 4.79
CA GLY A 100 -13.05 5.58 5.66
C GLY A 100 -12.78 5.40 7.16
N LEU A 101 -11.75 4.64 7.53
CA LEU A 101 -11.40 4.39 8.93
C LEU A 101 -10.84 5.64 9.63
N GLU A 102 -10.97 5.73 10.95
CA GLU A 102 -10.30 6.77 11.73
C GLU A 102 -8.77 6.70 11.60
N PRO A 103 -8.03 7.83 11.72
CA PRO A 103 -6.58 7.87 11.54
C PRO A 103 -5.82 6.77 12.29
N ASP A 104 -6.09 6.61 13.58
CA ASP A 104 -5.42 5.60 14.42
C ASP A 104 -5.82 4.17 14.04
N ALA A 105 -7.05 3.99 13.54
CA ALA A 105 -7.51 2.69 13.06
C ALA A 105 -6.79 2.30 11.75
N ILE A 106 -6.52 3.25 10.84
CA ILE A 106 -5.73 3.00 9.63
C ILE A 106 -4.35 2.47 10.00
N VAL A 107 -3.65 3.17 10.89
CA VAL A 107 -2.29 2.82 11.31
C VAL A 107 -2.27 1.47 12.03
N ARG A 108 -3.24 1.23 12.93
CA ARG A 108 -3.37 -0.03 13.65
C ARG A 108 -3.57 -1.20 12.71
N VAL A 109 -4.57 -1.12 11.82
CA VAL A 109 -4.88 -2.18 10.85
C VAL A 109 -3.68 -2.46 9.96
N PHE A 110 -3.04 -1.42 9.42
CA PHE A 110 -1.84 -1.57 8.62
C PHE A 110 -0.72 -2.32 9.37
N THR A 111 -0.48 -1.95 10.63
CA THR A 111 0.56 -2.57 11.47
C THR A 111 0.22 -4.02 11.81
N GLU A 112 -1.04 -4.32 12.11
CA GLU A 112 -1.51 -5.68 12.38
C GLU A 112 -1.36 -6.59 11.16
N VAL A 113 -1.73 -6.11 9.98
CA VAL A 113 -1.56 -6.84 8.71
C VAL A 113 -0.09 -7.20 8.48
N LEU A 114 0.84 -6.28 8.75
CA LEU A 114 2.27 -6.55 8.61
C LEU A 114 2.82 -7.51 9.67
N THR A 115 2.28 -7.46 10.90
CA THR A 115 2.74 -8.28 12.01
C THR A 115 2.19 -9.71 11.94
N LYS A 116 1.00 -9.88 11.33
CA LYS A 116 0.26 -11.14 11.26
C LYS A 116 -0.28 -11.38 9.85
N PRO A 117 0.60 -11.49 8.84
CA PRO A 117 0.18 -11.55 7.45
C PRO A 117 -0.70 -12.76 7.14
N ASP A 118 -0.42 -13.92 7.74
CA ASP A 118 -1.18 -15.16 7.51
C ASP A 118 -2.62 -15.07 8.04
N GLU A 119 -2.81 -14.49 9.24
CA GLU A 119 -4.14 -14.28 9.82
C GLU A 119 -5.01 -13.36 8.94
N CYS A 120 -4.36 -12.46 8.21
CA CYS A 120 -5.03 -11.47 7.36
C CYS A 120 -5.03 -11.83 5.87
N LYS A 121 -4.55 -13.02 5.48
CA LYS A 121 -4.34 -13.40 4.05
C LYS A 121 -3.64 -12.29 3.26
N ALA A 122 -2.63 -11.69 3.86
CA ALA A 122 -1.99 -10.49 3.35
C ALA A 122 -1.13 -10.80 2.12
N GLN A 123 -1.14 -9.87 1.16
CA GLN A 123 -0.38 -9.94 -0.08
C GLN A 123 0.26 -8.59 -0.38
N ILE A 124 1.44 -8.63 -0.99
CA ILE A 124 2.14 -7.44 -1.44
C ILE A 124 2.22 -7.42 -2.96
N TRP A 125 1.84 -6.30 -3.58
CA TRP A 125 2.02 -6.10 -5.01
C TRP A 125 3.18 -5.16 -5.25
N LEU A 126 4.20 -5.67 -5.94
CA LEU A 126 5.45 -4.99 -6.24
C LEU A 126 5.50 -4.67 -7.73
N SER A 127 6.14 -3.57 -8.12
CA SER A 127 6.48 -3.34 -9.52
C SER A 127 7.37 -4.49 -10.02
N THR A 128 7.19 -4.93 -11.27
CA THR A 128 8.16 -5.80 -11.96
C THR A 128 9.55 -5.16 -12.05
N ASP A 129 9.62 -3.83 -11.97
CA ASP A 129 10.87 -3.07 -11.96
C ASP A 129 11.47 -2.95 -10.55
N THR A 130 10.79 -3.46 -9.52
CA THR A 130 11.27 -3.39 -8.13
C THR A 130 12.46 -4.30 -7.96
N LYS A 131 13.63 -3.71 -7.70
CA LYS A 131 14.79 -4.42 -7.17
C LYS A 131 14.60 -4.57 -5.67
N VAL A 132 13.73 -5.49 -5.22
CA VAL A 132 13.79 -5.91 -3.81
C VAL A 132 15.12 -6.62 -3.65
N HIS A 133 16.08 -5.95 -3.00
CA HIS A 133 17.37 -6.54 -2.71
C HIS A 133 17.14 -7.66 -1.69
N SER A 134 17.35 -8.90 -2.15
CA SER A 134 17.61 -10.08 -1.31
C SER A 134 18.94 -9.94 -0.58
#